data_AF-A0A963YFV4-F1
#
_entry.id   AF-A0A963YFV4-F1
#
_cell.length_a   1.000
_cell.length_b   1.000
_cell.length_c   1.000
_cell.angle_alpha   90.00
_cell.angle_beta   90.00
_cell.angle_gamma   90.00
#
_symmetry.space_group_name_H-M   'P 1'
#
loop_
_entity.id
_entity.type
_entity.pdbx_description
1 polymer ?
#
loop_
_entity_poly.entity_id
_entity_poly.type
_entity_poly.pdbx_seq_one_letter_code
_entity_poly.pdbx_strand_id
1 'polypeptide(L)' 'LQLDVEAARQDNVDAARALQAAHPDLGAIVLECTNMIPYAADIRRATGLPVFSILSFVTWFQSSLQPRVF' A
#
# COMPACT_ATOMS: atom_id res chain seq x y z
N LEU A 1 15.51 11.74 -17.82
CA LEU A 1 15.74 10.67 -16.82
C LEU A 1 14.53 9.74 -16.87
N GLN A 2 14.72 8.42 -16.86
CA GLN A 2 13.61 7.45 -16.90
C GLN A 2 13.58 6.71 -15.57
N LEU A 3 12.38 6.51 -15.01
CA LEU A 3 12.18 5.77 -13.76
C LEU A 3 12.33 4.27 -14.03
N ASP A 4 13.13 3.58 -13.21
CA ASP A 4 13.12 2.13 -13.13
C ASP A 4 12.01 1.67 -12.18
N VAL A 5 10.94 1.12 -12.76
CA VAL A 5 9.74 0.72 -12.02
C VAL A 5 10.00 -0.52 -11.17
N GLU A 6 10.87 -1.43 -11.61
CA GLU A 6 11.13 -2.65 -10.85
C GLU A 6 12.02 -2.36 -9.65
N ALA A 7 13.04 -1.50 -9.82
CA ALA A 7 13.83 -1.00 -8.71
C ALA A 7 12.94 -0.28 -7.68
N ALA A 8 12.06 0.62 -8.14
CA ALA A 8 11.13 1.30 -7.25
C ALA A 8 10.17 0.34 -6.52
N ARG A 9 9.68 -0.71 -7.19
CA ARG A 9 8.86 -1.75 -6.54
C ARG A 9 9.65 -2.45 -5.43
N GLN A 10 10.88 -2.86 -5.73
CA GLN A 10 11.71 -3.60 -4.79
C GLN A 10 12.05 -2.74 -3.57
N ASP A 11 12.42 -1.47 -3.77
CA ASP A 11 12.68 -0.50 -2.70
C ASP A 11 11.49 -0.35 -1.75
N ASN A 12 10.27 -0.28 -2.31
CA ASN A 12 9.04 -0.18 -1.51
C ASN A 12 8.77 -1.44 -0.69
N VAL A 13 8.99 -2.62 -1.27
CA VAL A 13 8.81 -3.92 -0.58
C VAL A 13 9.84 -4.10 0.54
N ASP A 14 11.11 -3.76 0.27
CA ASP A 14 12.18 -3.90 1.24
C ASP A 14 12.03 -2.91 2.40
N ALA A 15 11.63 -1.67 2.12
CA ALA A 15 11.28 -0.70 3.15
C ALA A 15 10.15 -1.20 4.07
N ALA A 16 9.10 -1.80 3.50
CA ALA A 16 8.00 -2.35 4.28
C ALA A 16 8.40 -3.53 5.16
N ARG A 17 9.26 -4.43 4.65
CA ARG A 17 9.83 -5.53 5.44
C ARG A 17 10.74 -5.04 6.55
N ALA A 18 11.58 -4.05 6.26
CA ALA A 18 12.45 -3.43 7.26
C ALA A 18 11.62 -2.79 8.39
N LEU A 19 10.53 -2.10 8.05
CA LEU A 19 9.60 -1.53 9.02
C LEU A 19 8.97 -2.63 9.90
N GLN A 20 8.50 -3.72 9.30
CA GLN A 20 7.93 -4.85 10.04
C GLN A 20 8.95 -5.52 10.96
N ALA A 21 10.20 -5.69 10.51
CA ALA A 21 11.26 -6.26 11.33
C ALA A 21 11.64 -5.36 12.53
N ALA A 22 11.61 -4.03 12.34
CA ALA A 22 11.91 -3.06 13.37
C ALA A 22 10.78 -2.90 14.41
N HIS A 23 9.54 -3.23 14.05
CA HIS A 23 8.34 -3.05 14.88
C HIS A 23 7.52 -4.35 14.92
N PRO A 24 7.82 -5.30 15.83
CA PRO A 24 7.12 -6.58 15.91
C PRO A 24 5.61 -6.49 16.19
N ASP A 25 5.14 -5.37 16.71
CA ASP A 25 3.74 -5.05 16.99
C ASP A 25 3.03 -4.29 15.85
N LEU A 26 3.71 -4.11 14.70
CA LEU A 26 3.16 -3.42 13.54
C LEU A 26 1.91 -4.14 13.00
N GLY A 27 0.75 -3.50 13.16
CA GLY A 27 -0.53 -4.06 12.75
C GLY A 27 -0.98 -3.72 11.32
N ALA A 28 -0.43 -2.67 10.70
CA ALA A 28 -0.79 -2.21 9.36
C ALA A 28 0.23 -1.21 8.80
N ILE A 29 0.16 -0.96 7.48
CA ILE A 29 1.01 0.01 6.77
C ILE A 29 0.12 1.05 6.08
N VAL A 30 0.48 2.33 6.16
CA VAL A 30 -0.18 3.42 5.43
C VAL A 30 0.81 4.00 4.42
N LEU A 31 0.41 4.05 3.14
CA LEU A 31 1.17 4.67 2.06
C LEU A 31 0.73 6.13 1.92
N GLU A 32 1.59 7.05 2.36
CA GLU A 32 1.32 8.49 2.30
C GLU A 32 1.50 9.07 0.89
N CYS A 33 2.46 8.56 0.12
CA CYS A 33 2.77 9.07 -1.21
C CYS A 33 1.97 8.34 -2.28
N THR A 34 1.39 9.09 -3.21
CA THR A 34 0.62 8.53 -4.33
C THR A 34 1.47 7.67 -5.27
N ASN A 35 2.77 7.94 -5.36
CA ASN A 35 3.69 7.16 -6.19
C ASN A 35 3.96 5.74 -5.64
N MET A 36 3.61 5.47 -4.38
CA MET A 36 3.77 4.15 -3.77
C MET A 36 2.55 3.24 -4.00
N ILE A 37 1.41 3.83 -4.35
CA ILE A 37 0.13 3.12 -4.54
C ILE A 37 0.24 1.94 -5.52
N PRO A 38 0.95 2.04 -6.67
CA PRO A 38 1.11 0.91 -7.58
C PRO A 38 1.71 -0.35 -6.93
N TYR A 39 2.47 -0.19 -5.84
CA TYR A 39 3.17 -1.26 -5.14
C TYR A 39 2.43 -1.77 -3.90
N ALA A 40 1.26 -1.20 -3.56
CA ALA A 40 0.50 -1.56 -2.36
C ALA A 40 0.16 -3.06 -2.27
N ALA A 41 -0.17 -3.68 -3.41
CA ALA A 41 -0.47 -5.11 -3.49
C ALA A 41 0.78 -5.98 -3.27
N ASP A 42 1.94 -5.53 -3.74
CA ASP A 42 3.21 -6.22 -3.56
C ASP A 42 3.67 -6.14 -2.11
N ILE A 43 3.54 -4.96 -1.49
CA ILE A 43 3.79 -4.75 -0.06
C ILE A 43 2.91 -5.67 0.78
N ARG A 44 1.58 -5.68 0.55
CA ARG A 44 0.64 -6.55 1.28
C ARG A 44 1.04 -8.03 1.17
N ARG A 45 1.43 -8.47 -0.03
CA ARG A 45 1.86 -9.86 -0.27
C ARG A 45 3.16 -10.18 0.46
N ALA A 46 4.09 -9.22 0.53
CA ALA A 46 5.40 -9.42 1.13
C ALA A 46 5.41 -9.38 2.66
N THR A 47 4.52 -8.60 3.29
CA THR A 47 4.45 -8.44 4.75
C THR A 47 3.32 -9.22 5.40
N GLY A 48 2.27 -9.57 4.63
CA GLY A 48 1.03 -10.14 5.16
C GLY A 48 0.14 -9.14 5.92
N LEU A 49 0.57 -7.88 6.04
CA LEU A 49 -0.14 -6.85 6.79
C LEU A 49 -1.17 -6.11 5.93
N PRO A 50 -2.26 -5.58 6.52
CA PRO A 50 -3.12 -4.60 5.86
C PRO A 50 -2.32 -3.40 5.35
N VAL A 51 -2.59 -3.00 4.11
CA VAL A 51 -1.96 -1.82 3.48
C VAL A 51 -3.05 -0.85 3.06
N PHE A 52 -2.97 0.37 3.58
CA PHE A 52 -3.90 1.46 3.29
C PHE A 52 -3.22 2.53 2.45
N SER A 53 -3.99 3.16 1.58
CA SER A 53 -3.56 4.33 0.80
C SER A 53 -4.72 5.27 0.55
N ILE A 54 -4.41 6.49 0.09
CA ILE A 54 -5.44 7.46 -0.32
C ILE A 54 -6.37 6.89 -1.40
N LEU A 55 -5.87 6.04 -2.31
CA LEU A 55 -6.73 5.39 -3.32
C LEU A 55 -7.74 4.46 -2.65
N SER A 56 -7.29 3.57 -1.75
CA SER A 56 -8.22 2.66 -1.05
C SER A 56 -9.27 3.42 -0.24
N PHE A 57 -8.87 4.53 0.41
CA PHE A 57 -9.78 5.37 1.17
C PHE A 57 -10.82 6.04 0.27
N VAL A 58 -10.39 6.68 -0.81
CA VAL A 58 -11.29 7.36 -1.75
C VAL A 58 -12.20 6.37 -2.46
N THR A 59 -11.72 5.19 -2.86
CA THR A 59 -12.59 4.15 -3.45
C THR A 59 -13.66 3.68 -2.47
N TRP A 60 -13.30 3.46 -1.20
CA TRP A 60 -14.27 3.11 -0.18
C TRP A 60 -15.28 4.25 0.06
N PHE A 61 -14.82 5.49 0.22
CA PHE A 61 -15.67 6.66 0.41
C PHE A 61 -16.59 6.91 -0.79
N GLN A 62 -16.08 6.78 -2.01
CA GLN A 62 -16.86 6.95 -3.24
C GLN A 62 -17.96 5.88 -3.36
N SER A 63 -17.70 4.66 -2.88
CA SER A 63 -18.70 3.58 -2.89
C SER A 63 -19.94 3.86 -2.03
N SER A 64 -19.83 4.71 -0.99
CA SER A 64 -20.98 5.08 -0.17
C SER A 64 -21.87 6.15 -0.81
N LEU A 65 -21.37 6.87 -1.82
CA LEU A 65 -22.16 7.89 -2.54
C LEU A 65 -23.22 7.25 -3.46
N GLN A 66 -22.96 6.03 -3.94
CA GLN A 66 -23.90 5.25 -4.75
C GLN A 66 -23.88 3.78 -4.30
N PRO A 67 -24.59 3.45 -3.20
CA PRO A 67 -24.66 2.08 -2.70
C PRO A 67 -25.19 1.12 -3.77
N ARG A 68 -24.57 -0.07 -3.88
CA ARG A 68 -25.06 -1.12 -4.78
C ARG A 68 -26.42 -1.64 -4.30
N VAL A 69 -27.31 -1.84 -5.25
CA VAL A 69 -28.57 -2.59 -5.06
C VAL A 69 -28.33 -4.02 -5.55
N PHE A 70 -28.69 -5.00 -4.73
CA PHE A 70 -28.54 -6.44 -5.00
C PHE A 70 -29.89 -7.06 -5.37
#